data_AF-A0A1J5CED9-F1
#
_entry.id   AF-A0A1J5CED9-F1
#
_cell.length_a   1.000
_cell.length_b   1.000
_cell.length_c   1.000
_cell.angle_alpha   90.00
_cell.angle_beta   90.00
_cell.angle_gamma   90.00
#
_symmetry.space_group_name_H-M   'P 1'
#
loop_
_entity.id
_entity.type
_entity.pdbx_description
1 polymer ?
#
loop_
_entity_poly.entity_id
_entity_poly.type
_entity_poly.pdbx_seq_one_letter_code
_entity_poly.pdbx_strand_id
1 'polypeptide(L)'
;MHVSAPLVAEYESVLKRGLLALSEQQIDDVVDYICALAKPHKIYYLWRPMLKDPGDDFVLELAIKAHAQIVTWNVADFNKARSFGVVVQTPREFLNLLEKSQ
;
A
#
# COMPACT_ATOMS: atom_id res chain seq x y z
N MET A 1 -1.33 1.77 -10.05
CA MET A 1 -1.59 1.33 -8.66
C MET A 1 -1.48 -0.20 -8.60
N HIS A 2 -0.87 -0.75 -7.56
CA HIS A 2 -0.65 -2.19 -7.38
C HIS A 2 -1.35 -2.66 -6.11
N VAL A 3 -1.97 -3.83 -6.14
CA VAL A 3 -2.68 -4.40 -4.99
C VAL A 3 -2.35 -5.88 -4.80
N SER A 4 -2.54 -6.37 -3.58
CA SER A 4 -2.59 -7.77 -3.23
C SER A 4 -3.82 -8.03 -2.36
N ALA A 5 -4.26 -9.28 -2.27
CA ALA A 5 -5.40 -9.65 -1.42
C ALA A 5 -5.33 -9.08 0.03
N PRO A 6 -4.19 -9.17 0.76
CA PRO A 6 -4.12 -8.57 2.09
C PRO A 6 -4.20 -7.04 2.09
N LEU A 7 -3.65 -6.35 1.08
CA LEU A 7 -3.78 -4.89 1.02
C LEU A 7 -5.23 -4.45 0.81
N VAL A 8 -5.98 -5.20 0.00
CA VAL A 8 -7.41 -4.97 -0.20
C VAL A 8 -8.18 -5.21 1.11
N ALA A 9 -7.88 -6.31 1.82
CA ALA A 9 -8.50 -6.60 3.11
C ALA A 9 -8.17 -5.55 4.17
N GLU A 10 -6.97 -4.98 4.17
CA GLU A 10 -6.60 -3.85 5.05
C GLU A 10 -7.40 -2.59 4.72
N TYR A 11 -7.59 -2.25 3.44
CA TYR A 11 -8.45 -1.12 3.06
C TYR A 11 -9.89 -1.32 3.50
N GLU A 12 -10.46 -2.49 3.26
CA GLU A 12 -11.81 -2.83 3.71
C GLU A 12 -11.91 -2.73 5.24
N SER A 13 -10.98 -3.34 5.97
CA SER A 13 -10.92 -3.30 7.44
C SER A 13 -10.85 -1.86 7.96
N VAL A 14 -10.00 -1.01 7.39
CA VAL A 14 -9.84 0.38 7.83
C VAL A 14 -11.09 1.20 7.54
N LEU A 15 -11.68 1.08 6.35
CA LEU A 15 -12.88 1.82 5.96
C LEU A 15 -14.08 1.42 6.83
N LYS A 16 -14.26 0.11 7.10
CA LYS A 16 -15.36 -0.42 7.91
C LYS A 16 -15.23 -0.13 9.41
N ARG A 17 -14.13 0.51 9.87
CA ARG A 17 -14.04 1.05 11.26
C ARG A 17 -14.95 2.26 11.50
N GLY A 18 -15.59 2.81 10.47
CA GLY A 18 -16.56 3.90 10.61
C GLY A 18 -15.93 5.28 10.79
N LEU A 19 -14.70 5.47 10.29
CA LEU A 19 -14.01 6.78 10.33
C LEU A 19 -14.55 7.78 9.29
N LEU A 20 -15.35 7.29 8.33
CA LEU A 20 -15.96 8.07 7.26
C LEU A 20 -17.49 7.92 7.31
N ALA A 21 -18.21 8.94 6.86
CA ALA A 21 -19.66 8.92 6.73
C ALA A 21 -20.11 8.17 5.46
N LEU A 22 -19.72 6.91 5.34
CA LEU A 22 -20.06 6.02 4.22
C LEU A 22 -20.86 4.82 4.74
N SER A 23 -21.84 4.36 3.97
CA SER A 23 -22.50 3.07 4.23
C SER A 23 -21.56 1.90 3.90
N GLU A 24 -21.86 0.71 4.41
CA GLU A 24 -21.10 -0.50 4.07
C GLU A 24 -21.06 -0.75 2.56
N GLN A 25 -22.19 -0.56 1.87
CA GLN A 25 -22.26 -0.69 0.41
C GLN A 25 -21.35 0.33 -0.30
N GLN A 26 -21.31 1.58 0.16
CA GLN A 26 -20.43 2.58 -0.44
C GLN A 26 -18.96 2.26 -0.20
N ILE A 27 -18.62 1.65 0.94
CA ILE A 27 -17.26 1.16 1.21
C ILE A 27 -16.90 0.05 0.24
N ASP A 28 -17.80 -0.93 0.06
CA ASP A 28 -17.59 -2.03 -0.88
C ASP A 28 -17.41 -1.51 -2.32
N ASP A 29 -18.24 -0.55 -2.76
CA ASP A 29 -18.13 0.08 -4.07
C ASP A 29 -16.76 0.77 -4.28
N VAL A 30 -16.21 1.43 -3.25
CA VAL A 30 -14.88 2.06 -3.29
C VAL A 30 -13.78 1.02 -3.40
N VAL A 31 -13.85 -0.06 -2.61
CA VAL A 31 -12.87 -1.14 -2.63
C VAL A 31 -12.89 -1.87 -3.98
N ASP A 32 -14.08 -2.15 -4.52
CA ASP A 32 -14.26 -2.76 -5.84
C ASP A 32 -13.70 -1.87 -6.95
N TYR A 33 -13.92 -0.56 -6.87
CA TYR A 33 -13.35 0.40 -7.82
C TYR A 33 -11.81 0.41 -7.78
N ILE A 34 -11.20 0.37 -6.60
CA ILE A 34 -9.74 0.24 -6.44
C ILE A 34 -9.24 -1.06 -7.08
N CYS A 35 -9.93 -2.17 -6.84
CA CYS A 35 -9.59 -3.48 -7.42
C CYS A 35 -9.70 -3.47 -8.95
N ALA A 36 -10.72 -2.82 -9.51
CA ALA A 36 -10.93 -2.73 -10.96
C ALA A 36 -9.82 -1.93 -11.68
N LEU A 37 -9.25 -0.91 -11.03
CA LEU A 37 -8.19 -0.08 -11.60
C LEU A 37 -6.76 -0.56 -11.30
N ALA A 38 -6.59 -1.36 -10.25
CA ALA A 38 -5.28 -1.78 -9.81
C ALA A 38 -4.73 -2.97 -10.62
N LYS A 39 -3.40 -3.11 -10.60
CA LYS A 39 -2.73 -4.33 -11.06
C LYS A 39 -2.63 -5.32 -9.89
N PRO A 40 -3.28 -6.49 -9.93
CA PRO A 40 -3.23 -7.46 -8.83
C PRO A 40 -1.92 -8.24 -8.84
N HIS A 41 -1.39 -8.53 -7.64
CA HIS A 41 -0.19 -9.33 -7.42
C HIS A 41 -0.42 -10.34 -6.30
N LYS A 42 0.09 -11.55 -6.52
CA LYS A 42 0.16 -12.58 -5.48
C LYS A 42 1.48 -12.45 -4.71
N ILE A 43 1.37 -12.43 -3.38
CA ILE A 43 2.51 -12.44 -2.44
C ILE A 43 2.43 -13.69 -1.54
N TYR A 44 3.57 -14.12 -1.03
CA TYR A 44 3.78 -15.46 -0.47
C TYR A 44 4.33 -15.48 0.97
N TYR A 45 4.58 -14.32 1.58
CA TYR A 45 4.92 -14.20 3.01
C TYR A 45 6.23 -14.90 3.41
N LEU A 46 7.17 -15.07 2.47
CA LEU A 46 8.28 -16.04 2.63
C LEU A 46 9.40 -15.63 3.59
N TRP A 47 9.59 -14.33 3.88
CA TRP A 47 10.82 -13.84 4.54
C TRP A 47 10.56 -12.88 5.71
N ARG A 48 9.38 -12.94 6.33
CA ARG A 48 9.01 -12.07 7.47
C ARG A 48 9.62 -12.57 8.81
N PRO A 49 9.92 -11.68 9.78
CA PRO A 49 9.72 -10.23 9.74
C PRO A 49 10.93 -9.46 9.20
N MET A 50 10.70 -8.37 8.47
CA MET A 50 11.78 -7.47 8.01
C MET A 50 11.61 -6.03 8.50
N LEU A 51 10.42 -5.46 8.37
CA LEU A 51 10.14 -4.09 8.79
C LEU A 51 10.13 -3.92 10.32
N LYS A 52 10.05 -2.66 10.76
CA LYS A 52 9.91 -2.35 12.19
C LYS A 52 8.55 -2.81 12.71
N ASP A 53 7.49 -2.59 11.93
CA ASP A 53 6.18 -3.21 12.13
C ASP A 53 6.06 -4.44 11.22
N PRO A 54 6.03 -5.67 11.77
CA PRO A 54 5.81 -6.89 10.99
C PRO A 54 4.47 -6.92 10.25
N GLY A 55 3.47 -6.16 10.72
CA GLY A 55 2.18 -5.99 10.06
C GLY A 55 2.31 -5.39 8.67
N ASP A 56 3.33 -4.55 8.44
CA ASP A 56 3.54 -3.84 7.17
C ASP A 56 4.35 -4.65 6.14
N ASP A 57 4.90 -5.82 6.50
CA ASP A 57 5.79 -6.58 5.62
C ASP A 57 5.11 -7.03 4.32
N PHE A 58 3.78 -7.19 4.31
CA PHE A 58 3.06 -7.52 3.08
C PHE A 58 3.07 -6.38 2.06
N VAL A 59 3.15 -5.13 2.51
CA VAL A 59 3.28 -3.94 1.66
C VAL A 59 4.67 -3.90 1.03
N LEU A 60 5.71 -4.19 1.81
CA LEU A 60 7.08 -4.28 1.29
C LEU A 60 7.21 -5.40 0.26
N GLU A 61 6.68 -6.59 0.57
CA GLU A 61 6.71 -7.72 -0.34
C GLU A 61 5.98 -7.43 -1.66
N LEU A 62 4.81 -6.77 -1.59
CA LEU A 62 4.09 -6.29 -2.76
C LEU A 62 4.93 -5.31 -3.57
N ALA A 63 5.58 -4.33 -2.93
CA ALA A 63 6.39 -3.33 -3.61
C ALA A 63 7.58 -3.97 -4.36
N ILE A 64 8.26 -4.93 -3.74
CA ILE A 64 9.35 -5.70 -4.37
C ILE A 64 8.80 -6.49 -5.57
N LYS A 65 7.70 -7.22 -5.40
CA LYS A 65 7.09 -8.04 -6.46
C LYS A 65 6.64 -7.21 -7.65
N ALA A 66 6.14 -6.00 -7.40
CA ALA A 66 5.60 -5.09 -8.38
C ALA A 66 6.66 -4.17 -9.03
N HIS A 67 7.90 -4.16 -8.54
CA HIS A 67 8.89 -3.13 -8.83
C HIS A 67 8.33 -1.70 -8.64
N ALA A 68 7.59 -1.53 -7.54
CA ALA A 68 6.89 -0.29 -7.24
C ALA A 68 7.54 0.44 -6.06
N GLN A 69 7.32 1.75 -6.00
CA GLN A 69 7.61 2.57 -4.84
C GLN A 69 6.47 2.53 -3.83
N ILE A 70 6.79 2.75 -2.56
CA ILE A 70 5.82 2.86 -1.47
C ILE A 70 5.58 4.33 -1.19
N VAL A 71 4.32 4.73 -1.14
CA VAL A 71 3.89 6.08 -0.78
C VAL A 71 3.14 5.99 0.55
N THR A 72 3.73 6.53 1.63
CA THR A 72 3.19 6.40 3.00
C THR A 72 3.57 7.57 3.88
N TRP A 73 2.75 7.90 4.87
CA TRP A 73 3.12 8.84 5.93
C TRP A 73 4.09 8.21 6.95
N ASN A 74 4.09 6.88 7.09
CA ASN A 74 4.90 6.17 8.07
C ASN A 74 6.27 5.74 7.50
N VAL A 75 7.04 6.69 6.96
CA VAL A 75 8.31 6.40 6.27
C VAL A 75 9.31 5.69 7.20
N ALA A 76 9.31 6.04 8.49
CA ALA A 76 10.26 5.50 9.47
C ALA A 76 10.14 3.97 9.65
N ASP A 77 8.92 3.43 9.58
CA ASP A 77 8.70 1.98 9.75
C ASP A 77 9.13 1.17 8.53
N PHE A 78 9.28 1.84 7.38
CA PHE A 78 9.76 1.28 6.12
C PHE A 78 11.24 1.54 5.82
N ASN A 79 12.04 1.99 6.79
CA ASN A 79 13.47 2.30 6.55
C ASN A 79 14.27 1.14 5.92
N LYS A 80 13.94 -0.12 6.28
CA LYS A 80 14.60 -1.30 5.69
C LYS A 80 14.21 -1.55 4.23
N ALA A 81 13.13 -0.97 3.72
CA ALA A 81 12.73 -1.14 2.31
C ALA A 81 13.84 -0.71 1.33
N ARG A 82 14.65 0.28 1.71
CA ARG A 82 15.79 0.76 0.90
C ARG A 82 16.81 -0.33 0.60
N SER A 83 17.06 -1.29 1.52
CA SER A 83 18.01 -2.38 1.27
C SER A 83 17.52 -3.35 0.18
N PHE A 84 16.23 -3.32 -0.14
CA PHE A 84 15.62 -4.08 -1.23
C PHE A 84 15.46 -3.26 -2.52
N GLY A 85 16.03 -2.04 -2.57
CA GLY A 85 15.89 -1.14 -3.71
C GLY A 85 14.51 -0.51 -3.85
N VAL A 86 13.66 -0.60 -2.81
CA VAL A 86 12.33 0.01 -2.81
C VAL A 86 12.43 1.46 -2.36
N VAL A 87 11.95 2.37 -3.20
CA VAL A 87 11.82 3.79 -2.86
C VAL A 87 10.61 3.97 -1.94
N VAL A 88 10.80 4.68 -0.83
CA VAL A 88 9.74 5.03 0.12
C VAL A 88 9.72 6.53 0.29
N GLN A 89 8.55 7.13 0.10
CA GLN A 89 8.36 8.57 0.16
C GLN A 89 6.98 8.91 0.71
N THR A 90 6.82 10.14 1.18
CA THR A 90 5.54 10.67 1.62
C THR A 90 4.62 10.98 0.42
N PRO A 91 3.29 11.03 0.62
CA PRO A 91 2.38 11.51 -0.42
C PRO A 91 2.74 12.90 -0.94
N ARG A 92 3.22 13.79 -0.07
CA ARG A 92 3.67 15.14 -0.46
C ARG A 92 4.87 15.10 -1.40
N GLU A 93 5.88 14.30 -1.09
CA GLU A 93 7.06 14.12 -1.94
C GLU A 93 6.69 13.52 -3.29
N PHE A 94 5.81 12.51 -3.28
CA PHE A 94 5.33 11.87 -4.50
C PHE A 94 4.58 12.85 -5.42
N LEU A 95 3.68 13.66 -4.86
CA LEU A 95 2.95 14.68 -5.64
C LEU A 95 3.89 15.74 -6.23
N ASN A 96 4.83 16.26 -5.44
CA ASN A 96 5.84 17.19 -5.93
C ASN A 96 6.69 16.60 -7.06
N LEU A 97 6.97 15.29 -7.03
CA LEU A 97 7.71 14.60 -8.09
C LEU A 97 6.88 14.53 -9.37
N LEU A 98 5.58 14.26 -9.28
CA LEU A 98 4.69 14.23 -10.44
C LEU A 98 4.54 15.60 -11.11
N GLU A 99 4.39 16.66 -10.31
CA GLU A 99 4.28 18.04 -10.82
C GLU A 99 5.54 18.49 -11.57
N LYS A 100 6.73 18.07 -11.10
CA LYS A 100 8.00 18.37 -11.75
C LYS A 100 8.32 17.49 -12.97
N SER A 101 7.61 16.38 -13.13
CA SER A 101 7.81 15.44 -14.23
C SER A 101 6.89 15.71 -15.42
N GLN A 102 6.05 16.76 -15.33
CA GLN A 102 5.25 17.30 -16.43
C GLN A 102 5.99 18.46 -17.10
#